data_AF-A0A1Q7R435-F1
#
_entry.id   AF-A0A1Q7R435-F1
#
_cell.length_a   1.000
_cell.length_b   1.000
_cell.length_c   1.000
_cell.angle_alpha   90.00
_cell.angle_beta   90.00
_cell.angle_gamma   90.00
#
_symmetry.space_group_name_H-M   'P 1'
#
loop_
_entity.id
_entity.type
_entity.pdbx_description
1 polymer ?
#
loop_
_entity_poly.entity_id
_entity_poly.type
_entity_poly.pdbx_seq_one_letter_code
_entity_poly.pdbx_strand_id
1 'polypeptide(L)'
;MLAIVFPITAFVTMGFEHSIANLFFLPYALALAGFGDAQLLVGSVRNLLAVTVGNILGGSVLVAGVYWLAYLHPGAEAMTSEALPRDTPDAGLERH
;
A
#
# COMPACT_ATOMS: atom_id res chain seq x y z
N MET A 1 11.33 -18.27 0.76
CA MET A 1 12.47 -17.61 0.07
C MET A 1 12.19 -17.37 -1.41
N LEU A 2 11.86 -18.40 -2.21
CA LEU A 2 11.65 -18.23 -3.67
C LEU A 2 10.60 -17.16 -4.04
N ALA A 3 9.49 -17.09 -3.30
CA ALA A 3 8.40 -16.14 -3.58
C ALA A 3 8.82 -14.66 -3.50
N ILE A 4 9.83 -14.32 -2.69
CA ILE A 4 10.30 -12.94 -2.53
C ILE A 4 11.50 -12.61 -3.44
N VAL A 5 12.25 -13.61 -3.90
CA VAL A 5 13.45 -13.38 -4.72
C VAL A 5 13.08 -12.71 -6.04
N PHE A 6 12.10 -13.22 -6.77
CA PHE A 6 11.69 -12.67 -8.07
C PHE A 6 11.20 -11.21 -8.02
N PRO A 7 10.27 -10.82 -7.12
CA PRO A 7 9.84 -9.44 -7.06
C PRO A 7 10.96 -8.49 -6.59
N ILE A 8 11.83 -8.94 -5.67
CA ILE A 8 12.97 -8.12 -5.21
C ILE A 8 14.00 -7.93 -6.33
N THR A 9 14.36 -8.99 -7.06
CA THR A 9 15.31 -8.87 -8.18
C THR A 9 14.73 -8.05 -9.32
N ALA A 10 13.43 -8.17 -9.63
CA ALA A 10 12.76 -7.30 -10.59
C ALA A 10 12.84 -5.82 -10.16
N PHE A 11 12.55 -5.51 -8.90
CA PHE A 11 12.66 -4.15 -8.36
C PHE A 11 14.08 -3.56 -8.53
N VAL A 12 15.11 -4.33 -8.18
CA VAL A 12 16.51 -3.90 -8.29
C VAL A 12 16.95 -3.77 -9.76
N THR A 13 16.57 -4.72 -10.63
CA THR A 13 16.95 -4.70 -12.06
C THR A 13 16.25 -3.59 -12.85
N MET A 14 15.05 -3.17 -12.43
CA MET A 14 14.39 -1.97 -12.96
C MET A 14 15.05 -0.67 -12.50
N GLY A 15 16.05 -0.73 -11.62
CA GLY A 15 16.76 0.43 -11.10
C GLY A 15 15.95 1.21 -10.07
N PHE A 16 14.93 0.60 -9.46
CA PHE A 16 14.17 1.26 -8.40
C PHE A 16 14.99 1.37 -7.11
N GLU A 17 14.77 2.46 -6.40
CA GLU A 17 15.52 2.79 -5.20
C GLU A 17 14.76 2.38 -3.94
N HIS A 18 15.48 1.76 -3.00
CA HIS A 18 14.93 1.39 -1.69
C HIS A 18 15.56 2.24 -0.59
N SER A 19 14.74 2.94 0.19
CA SER A 19 15.22 3.88 1.21
C SER A 19 16.15 3.22 2.23
N ILE A 20 15.83 1.99 2.67
CA ILE A 20 16.65 1.24 3.63
C ILE A 20 17.97 0.76 3.02
N ALA A 21 17.98 0.40 1.73
CA ALA A 21 19.22 0.07 1.04
C ALA A 21 20.11 1.32 0.92
N ASN A 22 19.52 2.46 0.58
CA ASN A 22 20.25 3.72 0.43
C ASN A 22 20.78 4.25 1.77
N LEU A 23 20.11 3.96 2.90
CA LEU A 23 20.65 4.21 4.25
C LEU A 23 21.94 3.44 4.55
N PHE A 24 22.22 2.35 3.84
CA PHE A 24 23.49 1.65 3.94
C PHE A 24 24.51 2.20 2.92
N PHE A 25 24.12 2.32 1.65
CA PHE A 25 25.05 2.69 0.58
C PHE A 25 25.53 4.15 0.65
N LEU A 26 24.66 5.10 0.99
CA LEU A 26 25.03 6.52 1.00
C LEU A 26 25.98 6.88 2.14
N PRO A 27 25.78 6.44 3.40
CA PRO A 27 26.75 6.68 4.47
C PRO A 27 28.08 5.95 4.21
N TYR A 28 28.03 4.76 3.60
CA TYR A 28 29.24 4.05 3.20
C TYR A 28 30.03 4.84 2.15
N ALA A 29 29.37 5.38 1.13
CA ALA A 29 30.01 6.25 0.13
C ALA A 29 30.58 7.53 0.77
N LEU A 30 29.84 8.15 1.70
CA LEU A 30 30.31 9.34 2.42
C LEU A 30 31.52 9.06 3.31
N ALA A 31 31.56 7.89 3.96
CA ALA A 31 32.72 7.47 4.73
C ALA A 31 33.98 7.28 3.84
N LEU A 32 33.80 6.76 2.62
CA LEU A 32 34.90 6.60 1.65
C LEU A 32 35.36 7.94 1.04
N ALA A 33 34.44 8.86 0.79
CA ALA A 33 34.74 10.20 0.28
C ALA A 33 35.32 11.15 1.34
N GLY A 34 35.15 10.80 2.63
CA GLY A 34 35.40 11.67 3.76
C GLY A 34 34.17 12.51 4.09
N PHE A 35 33.80 12.57 5.37
CA PHE A 35 32.59 13.24 5.86
C PHE A 35 32.50 14.77 5.58
N GLY A 36 33.53 15.35 4.96
CA GLY A 36 33.57 16.77 4.56
C GLY A 36 32.92 17.07 3.22
N ASP A 37 32.51 16.07 2.43
CA ASP A 37 31.84 16.31 1.14
C ASP A 37 30.38 16.75 1.36
N ALA A 38 30.19 18.08 1.41
CA ALA A 38 28.89 18.71 1.60
C ALA A 38 27.91 18.41 0.45
N GLN A 39 28.40 18.27 -0.78
CA GLN A 39 27.54 17.98 -1.94
C GLN A 39 27.01 16.55 -1.86
N LEU A 40 27.86 15.59 -1.49
CA LEU A 40 27.46 14.21 -1.26
C LEU A 40 26.51 14.09 -0.06
N LEU A 41 26.76 14.81 1.03
CA LEU A 41 25.88 14.83 2.21
C LEU A 41 24.47 15.35 1.86
N VAL A 42 24.39 16.51 1.22
CA VAL A 42 23.11 17.11 0.80
C VAL A 42 22.41 16.22 -0.23
N GLY A 43 23.18 15.67 -1.19
CA GLY A 43 22.68 14.72 -2.17
C GLY A 43 22.08 13.47 -1.53
N SER A 44 22.75 12.93 -0.50
CA SER A 44 22.30 11.76 0.25
C SER A 44 20.99 12.02 0.99
N VAL A 45 20.87 13.17 1.65
CA VAL A 45 19.62 13.57 2.34
C VAL A 45 18.47 13.75 1.33
N ARG A 46 18.71 14.45 0.22
CA ARG A 46 17.69 14.63 -0.83
C ARG A 46 17.23 13.30 -1.42
N ASN A 47 18.17 12.39 -1.66
CA ASN A 47 17.87 11.06 -2.14
C ASN A 47 16.97 10.30 -1.15
N LEU A 48 17.38 10.24 0.13
CA LEU A 48 16.61 9.54 1.16
C LEU A 48 15.18 10.07 1.29
N LEU A 49 15.00 11.39 1.24
CA LEU A 49 13.67 12.00 1.29
C LEU A 49 12.81 11.61 0.07
N ALA A 50 13.34 11.78 -1.14
CA ALA A 50 12.62 11.45 -2.36
C ALA A 50 12.25 9.96 -2.46
N VAL A 51 13.21 9.08 -2.16
CA VAL A 51 13.02 7.63 -2.21
C VAL A 51 12.06 7.16 -1.11
N THR A 52 12.11 7.73 0.09
CA THR A 52 11.17 7.38 1.17
C THR A 52 9.73 7.72 0.78
N VAL A 53 9.51 8.92 0.23
CA VAL A 53 8.17 9.31 -0.27
C VAL A 53 7.72 8.37 -1.39
N GLY A 54 8.60 8.08 -2.35
CA GLY A 54 8.29 7.15 -3.44
C GLY A 54 7.97 5.73 -2.96
N ASN A 55 8.71 5.22 -1.98
CA ASN A 55 8.49 3.89 -1.40
C ASN A 55 7.17 3.81 -0.62
N ILE A 56 6.82 4.85 0.15
CA ILE A 56 5.52 4.93 0.85
C ILE A 56 4.39 4.94 -0.17
N LEU A 57 4.45 5.83 -1.17
CA LEU A 57 3.41 5.92 -2.20
C LEU A 57 3.29 4.62 -3.00
N GLY A 58 4.41 4.01 -3.40
CA GLY A 58 4.43 2.74 -4.11
C GLY A 58 3.83 1.60 -3.30
N GLY A 59 4.19 1.48 -2.02
CA GLY A 59 3.62 0.47 -1.12
C GLY A 59 2.12 0.67 -0.86
N SER A 60 1.70 1.90 -0.60
CA SER A 60 0.29 2.23 -0.34
C SER A 60 -0.59 2.02 -1.58
N VAL A 61 -0.14 2.46 -2.76
CA VAL A 61 -0.95 2.35 -3.99
C VAL A 61 -0.95 0.92 -4.53
N LEU A 62 0.22 0.29 -4.64
CA LEU A 62 0.34 -1.02 -5.30
C LEU A 62 0.02 -2.20 -4.39
N VAL A 63 0.33 -2.12 -3.10
CA VAL A 63 0.04 -3.23 -2.17
C VAL A 63 -1.30 -3.02 -1.49
N ALA A 64 -1.43 -1.92 -0.73
CA ALA A 64 -2.66 -1.68 0.02
C ALA A 64 -3.87 -1.40 -0.90
N GLY A 65 -3.67 -0.68 -2.00
CA GLY A 65 -4.71 -0.43 -2.99
C GLY A 65 -5.19 -1.69 -3.70
N VAL A 66 -4.28 -2.58 -4.12
CA VAL A 66 -4.66 -3.87 -4.73
C VAL A 66 -5.39 -4.75 -3.73
N TYR A 67 -4.94 -4.78 -2.48
CA TYR A 67 -5.61 -5.54 -1.42
C TYR A 67 -7.02 -4.99 -1.18
N TRP A 68 -7.19 -3.67 -1.12
CA TRP A 68 -8.49 -3.03 -0.99
C TRP A 68 -9.46 -3.44 -2.11
N LEU A 69 -9.02 -3.39 -3.37
CA LEU A 69 -9.81 -3.81 -4.53
C LEU A 69 -10.17 -5.30 -4.50
N ALA A 70 -9.23 -6.15 -4.08
CA ALA A 70 -9.45 -7.60 -4.03
C ALA A 70 -10.46 -8.02 -2.95
N TYR A 71 -10.54 -7.29 -1.84
CA TYR A 71 -11.40 -7.64 -0.69
C TYR A 71 -12.69 -6.81 -0.60
N LEU A 72 -12.99 -6.00 -1.61
CA LEU A 72 -14.18 -5.14 -1.66
C LEU A 72 -15.51 -5.90 -1.87
N HIS A 73 -15.57 -7.22 -1.73
CA HIS A 73 -16.79 -8.00 -1.94
C HIS A 73 -17.65 -8.09 -0.65
N PRO A 74 -18.81 -7.43 -0.58
CA PRO A 74 -19.70 -7.51 0.57
C PRO A 74 -20.49 -8.83 0.51
N GLY A 75 -20.19 -9.78 1.40
CA GLY A 75 -21.04 -10.94 1.65
C GLY A 75 -22.29 -10.63 2.49
N ALA A 76 -22.76 -9.38 2.51
CA ALA A 76 -23.82 -8.91 3.41
C ALA A 76 -25.12 -8.50 2.71
N GLU A 77 -25.22 -8.62 1.38
CA GLU A 77 -26.51 -8.49 0.68
C GLU A 77 -27.37 -9.77 0.75
N ALA A 78 -26.90 -10.83 1.42
CA ALA A 78 -27.67 -12.04 1.64
C ALA A 78 -28.65 -11.94 2.83
N MET A 79 -28.60 -10.87 3.64
CA MET A 79 -29.40 -10.76 4.88
C MET A 79 -30.62 -9.82 4.77
N THR A 80 -30.85 -9.20 3.60
CA THR A 80 -31.98 -8.27 3.37
C THR A 80 -33.07 -8.82 2.44
N SER A 81 -32.81 -9.89 1.66
CA SER A 81 -33.80 -10.40 0.68
C SER A 81 -34.76 -11.47 1.22
N GLU A 82 -34.46 -12.12 2.35
CA GLU A 82 -35.32 -13.16 2.96
C GLU A 82 -36.25 -12.58 4.06
N ALA A 83 -36.15 -11.28 4.37
CA ALA A 83 -36.83 -10.71 5.54
C ALA A 83 -38.21 -10.11 5.27
N LEU A 84 -38.61 -9.84 4.01
CA LEU A 84 -39.94 -9.28 3.70
C LEU A 84 -40.45 -9.80 2.35
N PRO A 85 -41.56 -10.55 2.37
CA PRO A 85 -42.83 -9.89 2.06
C PRO A 85 -43.96 -10.34 2.99
N ARG A 86 -44.50 -9.42 3.79
CA ARG A 86 -45.86 -9.54 4.33
C ARG A 86 -46.73 -8.48 3.68
N ASP A 87 -47.29 -8.86 2.53
CA ASP A 87 -48.44 -8.18 1.96
C ASP A 87 -49.69 -8.99 2.33
N THR A 88 -50.42 -8.54 3.36
CA THR A 88 -51.87 -8.67 3.39
C THR A 88 -52.44 -7.33 3.88
N PRO A 89 -53.16 -6.59 3.02
CA PRO A 89 -53.89 -5.40 3.43
C PRO A 89 -55.31 -5.80 3.88
N ASP A 90 -55.52 -5.82 5.20
CA ASP A 90 -56.84 -5.97 5.79
C ASP A 90 -57.00 -4.92 6.90
N ALA A 91 -57.29 -3.70 6.43
CA ALA A 91 -57.86 -2.63 7.22
C ALA A 91 -59.25 -3.03 7.75
N GLY A 92 -59.57 -2.49 8.93
CA GLY A 92 -60.69 -2.88 9.77
C GLY A 92 -62.08 -2.86 9.14
N LEU A 93 -62.85 -3.89 9.50
CA LEU A 93 -64.30 -3.97 9.68
C LEU A 93 -64.45 -5.39 10.29
N GLU A 94 -64.98 -5.65 11.48
CA GLU A 94 -66.35 -5.44 11.87
C GLU A 94 -66.52 -5.42 13.40
N ARG A 95 -67.52 -4.63 13.80
CA ARG A 95 -68.05 -4.36 15.14
C ARG A 95 -68.49 -5.64 15.87
N HIS A 96 -68.33 -5.67 17.20
CA HIS A 96 -69.35 -6.16 18.14
C HIS A 96 -69.11 -5.61 19.54
#